data_AF-A0A6I2U1R7-F1
#
_entry.id   AF-A0A6I2U1R7-F1
#
_cell.length_a   1.000
_cell.length_b   1.000
_cell.length_c   1.000
_cell.angle_alpha   90.00
_cell.angle_beta   90.00
_cell.angle_gamma   90.00
#
_symmetry.space_group_name_H-M   'P 1'
#
loop_
_entity.id
_entity.type
_entity.pdbx_description
1 polymer ?
#
loop_
_entity_poly.entity_id
_entity_poly.type
_entity_poly.pdbx_seq_one_letter_code
_entity_poly.pdbx_strand_id
1 'polypeptide(L)' 'MVSKLSKEHDRRTGLSHYLYGVSNLVLSGTGIGGLSPLVTGGEIAVFNYLCLAFGTLSAFMFAYAANKVMKYND' A
#
# COMPACT_ATOMS: atom_id res chain seq x y z
N MET A 1 23.31 22.41 -14.97
CA MET A 1 22.25 22.86 -14.05
C MET A 1 21.07 21.89 -14.20
N VAL A 2 20.73 21.09 -13.17
CA VAL A 2 19.57 20.18 -13.27
C VAL A 2 18.30 21.00 -13.33
N SER A 3 17.46 20.75 -14.34
CA SER A 3 16.17 21.44 -14.52
C SER A 3 15.28 21.25 -13.29
N LYS A 4 14.56 22.31 -12.88
CA LYS A 4 13.57 22.23 -11.78
C LYS A 4 12.54 21.12 -12.01
N LEU A 5 12.20 20.85 -13.27
CA LEU A 5 11.29 19.78 -13.67
C LEU A 5 11.85 18.39 -13.35
N SER A 6 13.14 18.18 -13.60
CA SER A 6 13.83 16.91 -13.28
C SER A 6 13.86 16.66 -11.77
N LYS A 7 14.06 17.70 -10.95
CA LYS A 7 14.01 17.57 -9.48
C LYS A 7 12.61 17.23 -8.97
N GLU A 8 11.57 17.85 -9.55
CA GLU A 8 10.19 17.55 -9.16
C GLU A 8 9.77 16.14 -9.58
N HIS A 9 10.21 15.68 -10.74
CA HIS A 9 9.99 14.30 -11.17
C HIS A 9 10.62 13.30 -10.19
N ASP A 10 11.88 13.52 -9.82
CA ASP A 10 12.62 12.66 -8.90
C ASP A 10 11.95 12.59 -7.52
N ARG A 11 11.48 13.74 -7.01
CA ARG A 11 10.72 13.82 -5.76
C ARG A 11 9.41 13.02 -5.81
N ARG A 12 8.65 13.13 -6.90
CA ARG A 12 7.39 12.41 -7.09
C ARG A 12 7.61 10.90 -7.23
N THR A 13 8.65 10.50 -7.95
CA THR A 13 9.07 9.10 -8.06
C THR A 13 9.46 8.53 -6.69
N GLY A 14 10.24 9.27 -5.89
CA GLY A 14 10.55 8.85 -4.52
C GLY A 14 9.30 8.66 -3.64
N LEU A 15 8.36 9.60 -3.71
CA LEU A 15 7.09 9.51 -2.97
C LEU A 15 6.21 8.35 -3.45
N SER A 16 6.13 8.10 -4.76
CA SER A 16 5.34 6.98 -5.29
C SER A 16 5.93 5.62 -4.90
N HIS A 17 7.25 5.46 -4.94
CA HIS A 17 7.93 4.26 -4.46
C HIS A 17 7.67 4.02 -2.97
N TYR A 18 7.71 5.08 -2.15
CA TYR A 18 7.35 4.98 -0.74
C TYR A 18 5.90 4.50 -0.55
N LEU A 19 4.95 5.11 -1.26
CA LEU A 19 3.53 4.74 -1.17
C LEU A 19 3.27 3.30 -1.63
N TYR A 20 3.95 2.84 -2.68
CA TYR A 20 3.92 1.43 -3.09
C TYR A 20 4.54 0.50 -2.04
N GLY A 21 5.64 0.91 -1.41
CA GLY A 21 6.24 0.19 -0.28
C GLY A 21 5.26 0.03 0.88
N VAL A 22 4.57 1.10 1.25
CA VAL A 22 3.52 1.07 2.29
C VAL A 22 2.35 0.18 1.87
N SER A 23 1.88 0.28 0.62
CA SER A 23 0.82 -0.60 0.08
C SER A 23 1.19 -2.08 0.23
N ASN A 24 2.41 -2.47 -0.17
CA ASN A 24 2.87 -3.85 -0.07
C ASN A 24 3.01 -4.32 1.38
N LEU A 25 3.48 -3.43 2.27
CA LEU A 25 3.57 -3.72 3.70
C LEU A 25 2.20 -3.95 4.32
N VAL A 26 1.21 -3.12 3.98
CA VAL A 26 -0.16 -3.29 4.47
C VAL A 26 -0.77 -4.59 3.93
N LEU A 27 -0.62 -4.88 2.64
CA LEU A 27 -1.12 -6.11 2.02
C LEU A 27 -0.52 -7.36 2.68
N SER A 28 0.80 -7.40 2.85
CA SER A 28 1.49 -8.52 3.50
C SER A 28 1.14 -8.65 4.99
N GLY A 29 1.14 -7.56 5.74
CA GLY A 29 0.77 -7.55 7.16
C GLY A 29 -0.68 -7.96 7.39
N THR A 30 -1.58 -7.54 6.50
CA THR A 30 -2.99 -7.95 6.51
C THR A 30 -3.14 -9.43 6.20
N GLY A 31 -2.41 -9.95 5.21
CA GLY A 31 -2.40 -11.37 4.88
C GLY A 31 -1.92 -12.22 6.06
N ILE A 32 -0.80 -11.84 6.69
CA ILE A 32 -0.26 -12.55 7.86
C ILE A 32 -1.23 -12.44 9.04
N GLY A 33 -1.73 -11.25 9.36
CA GLY A 33 -2.62 -11.02 10.50
C GLY A 33 -3.96 -11.71 10.33
N GLY A 34 -4.64 -11.51 9.20
CA GLY A 34 -5.96 -12.06 8.94
C GLY A 34 -5.98 -13.57 8.68
N LEU A 35 -4.88 -14.15 8.19
CA LEU A 35 -4.74 -15.61 8.00
C LEU A 35 -3.99 -16.30 9.14
N SER A 36 -3.51 -15.55 10.16
CA SER A 36 -2.82 -16.13 11.31
C SER A 36 -3.59 -17.26 12.01
N PRO A 37 -4.95 -17.26 12.11
CA PRO A 37 -5.68 -18.37 12.70
C PRO A 37 -5.47 -19.71 11.98
N LEU A 38 -5.23 -19.69 10.65
CA LEU A 38 -4.96 -20.91 9.88
C LEU A 38 -3.64 -21.57 10.29
N VAL A 39 -2.66 -20.77 10.74
CA VAL A 39 -1.34 -21.25 11.17
C VAL A 39 -1.36 -21.64 12.65
N THR A 40 -2.13 -20.93 13.48
CA THR A 40 -2.21 -21.19 14.92
C THR A 40 -3.26 -22.24 15.31
N GLY A 41 -4.03 -22.76 14.34
CA GLY A 41 -5.08 -23.75 14.58
C GLY A 41 -6.37 -23.16 15.18
N GLY A 42 -6.54 -21.84 15.09
CA GLY A 42 -7.73 -21.13 15.57
C GLY A 42 -8.79 -20.96 14.48
N GLU A 43 -10.03 -20.72 14.90
CA GLU A 43 -11.11 -20.40 13.96
C GLU A 43 -10.99 -18.98 13.41
N ILE A 44 -11.34 -18.80 12.13
CA ILE A 44 -11.39 -17.48 11.51
C ILE A 44 -12.64 -16.74 12.01
N ALA A 45 -12.44 -15.89 13.01
CA ALA A 45 -13.47 -15.01 13.54
C ALA A 45 -13.71 -13.76 12.66
N VAL A 46 -14.83 -13.07 12.90
CA VAL A 46 -15.28 -11.85 12.20
C VAL A 46 -14.17 -10.78 12.10
N PHE A 47 -13.40 -10.57 13.17
CA PHE A 47 -12.32 -9.58 13.18
C PHE A 47 -11.21 -9.87 12.16
N ASN A 48 -10.96 -11.14 11.84
CA ASN A 48 -9.98 -11.53 10.83
C ASN A 48 -10.46 -11.16 9.43
N TYR A 49 -11.74 -11.41 9.13
CA TYR A 49 -12.36 -10.99 7.87
C TYR A 49 -12.37 -9.47 7.71
N LEU A 50 -12.68 -8.73 8.78
CA LEU A 50 -12.63 -7.27 8.77
C LEU A 50 -11.19 -6.77 8.54
N CYS A 51 -10.20 -7.38 9.20
CA CYS A 51 -8.79 -7.05 8.99
C CYS A 51 -8.39 -7.27 7.52
N LEU A 52 -8.75 -8.43 6.93
CA LEU A 52 -8.51 -8.73 5.52
C LEU A 52 -9.17 -7.71 4.59
N ALA A 53 -10.43 -7.37 4.82
CA ALA A 53 -11.19 -6.45 3.98
C ALA A 53 -10.63 -5.02 4.05
N PHE A 54 -10.49 -4.44 5.25
CA PHE A 54 -10.00 -3.07 5.42
C PHE A 54 -8.52 -2.94 5.08
N GLY A 55 -7.71 -3.95 5.40
CA GLY A 55 -6.29 -3.97 5.06
C GLY A 55 -6.05 -4.06 3.55
N THR A 56 -6.81 -4.91 2.85
CA THR A 56 -6.74 -4.98 1.38
C THR A 56 -7.22 -3.68 0.73
N LEU A 57 -8.32 -3.09 1.23
CA LEU A 57 -8.85 -1.83 0.72
C LEU A 57 -7.87 -0.66 0.92
N SER A 58 -7.25 -0.58 2.10
CA SER A 58 -6.24 0.44 2.38
C SER A 58 -4.98 0.28 1.53
N ALA A 59 -4.53 -0.96 1.27
CA ALA A 59 -3.43 -1.20 0.34
C ALA A 59 -3.75 -0.69 -1.08
N PHE A 60 -4.95 -0.99 -1.61
CA PHE A 60 -5.37 -0.45 -2.90
C PHE A 60 -5.44 1.08 -2.92
N MET A 61 -5.86 1.72 -1.83
CA MET A 61 -5.86 3.18 -1.70
C MET A 61 -4.44 3.77 -1.76
N PHE A 62 -3.46 3.14 -1.09
CA PHE A 62 -2.06 3.58 -1.16
C PHE A 62 -1.46 3.39 -2.56
N ALA A 63 -1.74 2.27 -3.23
CA ALA A 63 -1.35 2.04 -4.62
C ALA A 63 -1.99 3.06 -5.59
N TYR A 64 -3.27 3.40 -5.37
CA TYR A 64 -3.95 4.43 -6.15
C TYR A 64 -3.33 5.82 -5.93
N ALA A 65 -3.02 6.17 -4.68
CA ALA A 65 -2.33 7.42 -4.35
C ALA A 65 -0.94 7.48 -5.01
N ALA A 66 -0.18 6.39 -5.01
CA ALA A 66 1.11 6.31 -5.69
C ALA A 66 0.99 6.60 -7.20
N ASN A 67 -0.01 6.01 -7.85
CA ASN A 67 -0.31 6.25 -9.26
C ASN A 67 -0.71 7.71 -9.54
N LYS A 68 -1.48 8.32 -8.64
CA LYS A 68 -1.87 9.73 -8.75
C LYS A 68 -0.68 10.67 -8.60
N VAL A 69 0.25 10.38 -7.70
CA VAL A 69 1.49 11.15 -7.52
C VAL A 69 2.38 11.08 -8.77
N MET A 70 2.40 9.94 -9.46
CA MET A 70 3.17 9.75 -10.70
C MET A 70 2.54 10.41 -11.93
N LYS A 71 1.21 10.59 -11.96
CA LYS A 71 0.57 11.29 -13.09
C LYS A 71 0.97 12.75 -13.09
N TYR A 72 1.54 13.20 -14.21
CA TYR A 72 1.59 14.61 -14.55
C TYR A 72 0.16 15.06 -14.85
N ASN A 73 -0.33 16.06 -14.10
CA ASN A 73 -1.35 16.93 -14.65
C ASN A 73 -0.57 17.87 -15.56
N ASP A 74 -0.79 17.74 -16.87
CA ASP A 74 -0.48 18.81 -17.83
C ASP A 74 -1.22 20.10 -17.45
#